data_AF-A0A2V6TYM9-F1
#
_entry.id   AF-A0A2V6TYM9-F1
#
_cell.length_a   1.000
_cell.length_b   1.000
_cell.length_c   1.000
_cell.angle_alpha   90.00
_cell.angle_beta   90.00
_cell.angle_gamma   90.00
#
_symmetry.space_group_name_H-M   'P 1'
#
loop_
_entity.id
_entity.type
_entity.pdbx_description
1 polymer ?
#
loop_
_entity_poly.entity_id
_entity_poly.type
_entity_poly.pdbx_seq_one_letter_code
_entity_poly.pdbx_strand_id
1 'polypeptide(L)'
;MKKKLLLLMTLTAGLSLALISSAGAATYGGSATGAEVTVPATGTTIRAATGSLSISGGGAEAALLVGDIPGSATAGVVSLSAGVMHSAIVGLDATQAETSMADVSLTVSGNQITADFLMARSAASCGPAVTGSSQLTNLVINGQTITVTGAPNQTVALPNGTAIINEQISSIVGTSAELIVNALHVTTTDSITHQQLADVVPDNSSMGHLVYIDHAFDVTVQSTSITFNGTCTFSGTGTGTIGGVSGPVNFTVSVTDNGEPGTADTFEIHVTGAVQYNSSFGPVLLSGGNIQAHNLPCQ
;
A
#
# COMPACT_ATOMS: atom_id res chain seq x y z
N MET A 1 23.63 7.46 84.31
CA MET A 1 23.55 6.17 83.57
C MET A 1 23.10 6.47 82.14
N LYS A 2 23.90 6.03 81.17
CA LYS A 2 23.69 6.17 79.73
C LYS A 2 22.41 5.44 79.29
N LYS A 3 21.60 6.03 78.40
CA LYS A 3 20.94 5.28 77.31
C LYS A 3 20.56 6.22 76.18
N LYS A 4 20.90 5.76 74.98
CA LYS A 4 21.12 6.51 73.75
C LYS A 4 19.81 6.90 73.05
N LEU A 5 19.87 8.08 72.43
CA LEU A 5 19.07 8.51 71.29
C LEU A 5 19.18 7.48 70.14
N LEU A 6 18.05 7.06 69.57
CA LEU A 6 18.03 6.55 68.20
C LEU A 6 16.68 6.90 67.55
N LEU A 7 16.75 7.89 66.66
CA LEU A 7 15.69 8.35 65.79
C LEU A 7 15.50 7.29 64.68
N LEU A 8 14.32 6.68 64.59
CA LEU A 8 13.99 5.69 63.56
C LEU A 8 13.35 6.43 62.38
N MET A 9 14.17 6.84 61.41
CA MET A 9 13.69 7.23 60.07
C MET A 9 13.38 5.96 59.29
N THR A 10 12.10 5.65 59.12
CA THR A 10 11.64 4.63 58.17
C THR A 10 11.69 5.20 56.76
N LEU A 11 12.75 4.85 56.02
CA LEU A 11 12.84 5.09 54.58
C LEU A 11 12.04 3.99 53.85
N THR A 12 10.80 4.29 53.49
CA THR A 12 10.02 3.46 52.55
C THR A 12 10.65 3.60 51.17
N ALA A 13 11.51 2.65 50.81
CA ALA A 13 11.89 2.41 49.42
C ALA A 13 10.67 1.86 48.68
N GLY A 14 9.85 2.77 48.13
CA GLY A 14 8.82 2.42 47.17
C GLY A 14 9.51 1.86 45.93
N LEU A 15 9.52 0.54 45.79
CA LEU A 15 9.99 -0.14 44.60
C LEU A 15 8.95 0.12 43.49
N SER A 16 9.15 1.20 42.74
CA SER A 16 8.45 1.43 41.48
C SER A 16 8.92 0.35 40.51
N LEU A 17 8.26 -0.81 40.53
CA LEU A 17 8.30 -1.76 39.43
C LEU A 17 7.56 -1.09 38.27
N ALA A 18 8.27 -0.20 37.55
CA ALA A 18 7.87 0.14 36.20
C ALA A 18 7.83 -1.19 35.45
N LEU A 19 6.64 -1.60 35.02
CA LEU A 19 6.48 -2.64 34.02
C LEU A 19 7.29 -2.15 32.82
N ILE A 20 8.53 -2.64 32.68
CA ILE A 20 9.30 -2.46 31.47
C ILE A 20 8.59 -3.36 30.45
N SER A 21 7.52 -2.86 29.85
CA SER A 21 7.07 -3.39 28.57
C SER A 21 8.23 -3.20 27.62
N SER A 22 8.71 -4.29 27.02
CA SER A 22 9.62 -4.21 25.90
C SER A 22 8.91 -3.41 24.81
N ALA A 23 9.33 -2.17 24.56
CA ALA A 23 8.93 -1.47 23.35
C ALA A 23 9.47 -2.32 22.18
N GLY A 24 8.58 -3.02 21.47
CA GLY A 24 8.95 -3.63 20.20
C GLY A 24 9.45 -2.52 19.27
N ALA A 25 10.50 -2.81 18.50
CA ALA A 25 10.92 -1.88 17.46
C ALA A 25 9.73 -1.64 16.50
N ALA A 26 9.39 -0.38 16.26
CA ALA A 26 8.38 -0.04 15.27
C ALA A 26 8.85 -0.48 13.89
N THR A 27 7.92 -1.00 13.10
CA THR A 27 8.15 -1.44 11.72
C THR A 27 7.33 -0.59 10.79
N TYR A 28 7.93 -0.16 9.68
CA TYR A 28 7.30 0.71 8.68
C TYR A 28 7.02 -0.06 7.40
N GLY A 29 6.26 0.54 6.51
CA GLY A 29 5.91 -0.05 5.22
C GLY A 29 5.02 0.89 4.43
N GLY A 30 4.78 0.51 3.18
CA GLY A 30 3.92 1.25 2.26
C GLY A 30 4.64 1.80 1.03
N SER A 31 3.83 2.42 0.17
CA SER A 31 4.23 3.03 -1.07
C SER A 31 3.42 4.29 -1.37
N ALA A 32 4.03 5.22 -2.08
CA ALA A 32 3.39 6.40 -2.64
C ALA A 32 3.61 6.36 -4.15
N THR A 33 2.53 6.35 -4.93
CA THR A 33 2.53 6.19 -6.38
C THR A 33 1.67 7.28 -7.01
N GLY A 34 2.28 8.17 -7.79
CA GLY A 34 1.57 9.29 -8.38
C GLY A 34 0.51 8.87 -9.41
N ALA A 35 0.70 7.78 -10.16
CA ALA A 35 -0.39 7.17 -10.91
C ALA A 35 -0.18 5.68 -11.13
N GLU A 36 -1.28 4.94 -11.10
CA GLU A 36 -1.35 3.53 -11.46
C GLU A 36 -2.46 3.30 -12.49
N VAL A 37 -2.15 2.57 -13.55
CA VAL A 37 -3.09 2.21 -14.61
C VAL A 37 -2.99 0.72 -14.85
N THR A 38 -4.11 0.02 -14.78
CA THR A 38 -4.23 -1.41 -15.13
C THR A 38 -5.27 -1.59 -16.24
N VAL A 39 -4.91 -2.34 -17.28
CA VAL A 39 -5.80 -2.73 -18.40
C VAL A 39 -5.83 -4.25 -18.49
N PRO A 40 -6.81 -4.90 -17.82
CA PRO A 40 -6.84 -6.37 -17.67
C PRO A 40 -6.79 -7.12 -19.00
N ALA A 41 -7.50 -6.65 -20.01
CA ALA A 41 -7.56 -7.29 -21.34
C ALA A 41 -6.19 -7.44 -22.02
N THR A 42 -5.22 -6.61 -21.64
CA THR A 42 -3.84 -6.64 -22.18
C THR A 42 -2.81 -7.13 -21.17
N GLY A 43 -3.21 -7.34 -19.91
CA GLY A 43 -2.28 -7.58 -18.80
C GLY A 43 -1.34 -6.41 -18.50
N THR A 44 -1.66 -5.21 -18.98
CA THR A 44 -0.81 -4.03 -18.81
C THR A 44 -1.05 -3.40 -17.45
N THR A 45 0.04 -3.16 -16.69
CA THR A 45 0.05 -2.31 -15.51
C THR A 45 1.19 -1.31 -15.63
N ILE A 46 0.88 -0.02 -15.46
CA ILE A 46 1.84 1.09 -15.53
C ILE A 46 1.79 1.85 -14.21
N ARG A 47 2.95 2.09 -13.61
CA ARG A 47 3.11 2.90 -12.40
C ARG A 47 4.05 4.06 -12.68
N ALA A 48 3.68 5.26 -12.25
CA ALA A 48 4.47 6.48 -12.41
C ALA A 48 4.68 7.18 -11.07
N ALA A 49 5.85 7.83 -10.93
CA ALA A 49 6.32 8.48 -9.69
C ALA A 49 6.07 7.61 -8.45
N THR A 50 6.78 6.47 -8.32
CA THR A 50 6.60 5.55 -7.20
C THR A 50 7.78 5.58 -6.23
N GLY A 51 7.49 5.53 -4.94
CA GLY A 51 8.44 5.37 -3.85
C GLY A 51 7.86 4.47 -2.76
N SER A 52 8.72 3.83 -1.97
CA SER A 52 8.31 2.87 -0.95
C SER A 52 9.21 2.85 0.26
N LEU A 53 8.71 2.27 1.34
CA LEU A 53 9.49 2.10 2.57
C LEU A 53 9.92 0.65 2.81
N SER A 54 11.12 0.54 3.36
CA SER A 54 11.60 -0.66 4.02
C SER A 54 11.04 -0.78 5.44
N ILE A 55 11.15 -1.96 6.05
CA ILE A 55 10.69 -2.20 7.43
C ILE A 55 11.39 -1.34 8.48
N SER A 56 12.62 -0.92 8.21
CA SER A 56 13.39 -0.04 9.09
C SER A 56 12.98 1.44 9.00
N GLY A 57 12.04 1.78 8.12
CA GLY A 57 11.62 3.16 7.88
C GLY A 57 12.52 3.88 6.88
N GLY A 58 12.69 5.18 7.10
CA GLY A 58 13.41 6.08 6.18
C GLY A 58 12.47 6.91 5.33
N GLY A 59 12.92 7.34 4.15
CA GLY A 59 12.11 8.11 3.22
C GLY A 59 12.38 7.73 1.77
N ALA A 60 11.36 7.84 0.93
CA ALA A 60 11.44 7.69 -0.51
C ALA A 60 10.60 8.77 -1.20
N GLU A 61 11.08 9.23 -2.35
CA GLU A 61 10.47 10.31 -3.12
C GLU A 61 10.66 10.07 -4.62
N ALA A 62 9.67 10.44 -5.41
CA ALA A 62 9.74 10.40 -6.87
C ALA A 62 8.96 11.57 -7.47
N ALA A 63 9.49 12.13 -8.56
CA ALA A 63 8.85 13.22 -9.27
C ALA A 63 9.02 13.09 -10.78
N LEU A 64 7.98 13.44 -11.53
CA LEU A 64 8.03 13.64 -12.98
C LEU A 64 7.59 15.07 -13.29
N LEU A 65 8.44 15.80 -14.02
CA LEU A 65 8.13 17.15 -14.49
C LEU A 65 7.04 17.16 -15.58
N VAL A 66 6.79 16.02 -16.22
CA VAL A 66 5.62 15.78 -17.06
C VAL A 66 5.25 14.31 -16.84
N GLY A 67 4.06 14.06 -16.30
CA GLY A 67 3.51 12.71 -16.17
C GLY A 67 2.75 12.37 -17.44
N ASP A 68 3.17 11.35 -18.19
CA ASP A 68 2.47 10.92 -19.39
C ASP A 68 2.35 9.39 -19.43
N ILE A 69 1.13 8.90 -19.61
CA ILE A 69 0.82 7.52 -19.96
C ILE A 69 0.14 7.60 -21.32
N PRO A 70 0.86 7.39 -22.43
CA PRO A 70 0.31 7.56 -23.76
C PRO A 70 -0.73 6.46 -24.02
N GLY A 71 -1.81 6.80 -24.72
CA GLY A 71 -2.87 5.85 -25.05
C GLY A 71 -2.36 4.60 -25.79
N SER A 72 -1.29 4.72 -26.58
CA SER A 72 -0.67 3.57 -27.24
C SER A 72 -0.11 2.53 -26.27
N ALA A 73 0.33 2.93 -25.07
CA ALA A 73 0.83 2.02 -24.04
C ALA A 73 -0.29 1.17 -23.42
N THR A 74 -1.56 1.55 -23.61
CA THR A 74 -2.74 0.91 -23.01
C THR A 74 -3.73 0.44 -24.07
N ALA A 75 -3.26 0.23 -25.31
CA ALA A 75 -4.07 -0.12 -26.48
C ALA A 75 -5.24 0.86 -26.77
N GLY A 76 -5.10 2.12 -26.36
CA GLY A 76 -6.07 3.20 -26.54
C GLY A 76 -7.16 3.25 -25.47
N VAL A 77 -7.11 2.39 -24.45
CA VAL A 77 -8.13 2.34 -23.39
C VAL A 77 -7.95 3.49 -22.40
N VAL A 78 -6.70 3.82 -22.05
CA VAL A 78 -6.37 4.83 -21.04
C VAL A 78 -5.28 5.77 -21.54
N SER A 79 -5.49 7.08 -21.47
CA SER A 79 -4.41 8.06 -21.61
C SER A 79 -4.45 9.04 -20.45
N LEU A 80 -3.30 9.30 -19.85
CA LEU A 80 -3.16 10.23 -18.73
C LEU A 80 -2.05 11.21 -19.04
N SER A 81 -2.33 12.50 -18.91
CA SER A 81 -1.33 13.56 -18.92
C SER A 81 -1.45 14.40 -17.65
N ALA A 82 -0.31 14.79 -17.08
CA ALA A 82 -0.22 15.66 -15.93
C ALA A 82 0.99 16.60 -16.07
N GLY A 83 0.82 17.87 -15.70
CA GLY A 83 1.87 18.88 -15.73
C GLY A 83 2.97 18.64 -14.71
N VAL A 84 2.68 17.96 -13.60
CA VAL A 84 3.68 17.42 -12.67
C VAL A 84 3.06 16.24 -11.94
N MET A 85 3.89 15.30 -11.53
CA MET A 85 3.53 14.20 -10.64
C MET A 85 4.60 14.06 -9.56
N HIS A 86 4.20 13.95 -8.31
CA HIS A 86 5.10 13.83 -7.17
C HIS A 86 4.56 12.79 -6.19
N SER A 87 5.45 12.03 -5.58
CA SER A 87 5.16 11.16 -4.46
C SER A 87 6.27 11.23 -3.43
N ALA A 88 5.90 11.14 -2.17
CA ALA A 88 6.81 11.05 -1.04
C ALA A 88 6.22 10.15 0.04
N ILE A 89 7.09 9.39 0.70
CA ILE A 89 6.70 8.55 1.82
C ILE A 89 7.83 8.53 2.86
N VAL A 90 7.48 8.61 4.14
CA VAL A 90 8.42 8.65 5.26
C VAL A 90 7.92 7.76 6.39
N GLY A 91 8.82 6.95 6.97
CA GLY A 91 8.59 6.12 8.14
C GLY A 91 9.59 6.45 9.25
N LEU A 92 9.16 7.15 10.30
CA LEU A 92 10.01 7.54 11.44
C LEU A 92 9.35 7.26 12.81
N ASP A 93 8.21 7.85 13.11
CA ASP A 93 7.38 7.49 14.28
C ASP A 93 6.01 6.90 13.85
N ALA A 94 5.66 7.18 12.60
CA ALA A 94 4.51 6.72 11.85
C ALA A 94 4.94 6.62 10.38
N THR A 95 4.21 5.85 9.58
CA THR A 95 4.28 5.97 8.12
C THR A 95 3.40 7.14 7.71
N GLN A 96 3.94 8.05 6.90
CA GLN A 96 3.20 9.12 6.24
C GLN A 96 3.52 9.09 4.75
N ALA A 97 2.50 9.05 3.92
CA ALA A 97 2.62 9.09 2.47
C ALA A 97 1.81 10.25 1.89
N GLU A 98 2.36 10.88 0.87
CA GLU A 98 1.74 11.93 0.09
C GLU A 98 1.99 11.68 -1.39
N THR A 99 0.95 11.88 -2.19
CA THR A 99 1.06 11.95 -3.64
C THR A 99 0.41 13.25 -4.10
N SER A 100 0.87 13.81 -5.21
CA SER A 100 0.19 14.93 -5.85
C SER A 100 0.41 14.95 -7.37
N MET A 101 -0.58 15.49 -8.07
CA MET A 101 -0.55 15.72 -9.51
C MET A 101 -1.16 17.08 -9.84
N ALA A 102 -0.59 17.80 -10.80
CA ALA A 102 -1.19 19.03 -11.32
C ALA A 102 -1.54 18.91 -12.81
N ASP A 103 -2.48 19.74 -13.26
CA ASP A 103 -2.92 19.85 -14.65
C ASP A 103 -3.30 18.48 -15.25
N VAL A 104 -4.18 17.77 -14.56
CA VAL A 104 -4.55 16.38 -14.88
C VAL A 104 -5.56 16.34 -16.01
N SER A 105 -5.25 15.54 -17.04
CA SER A 105 -6.15 15.16 -18.12
C SER A 105 -6.11 13.65 -18.29
N LEU A 106 -7.18 12.97 -17.86
CA LEU A 106 -7.37 11.53 -17.97
C LEU A 106 -8.49 11.23 -18.97
N THR A 107 -8.20 10.36 -19.92
CA THR A 107 -9.22 9.66 -20.73
C THR A 107 -9.19 8.19 -20.39
N VAL A 108 -10.34 7.63 -20.03
CA VAL A 108 -10.47 6.21 -19.65
C VAL A 108 -11.77 5.63 -20.21
N SER A 109 -11.64 4.69 -21.13
CA SER A 109 -12.75 3.99 -21.79
C SER A 109 -13.84 4.95 -22.31
N GLY A 110 -13.43 6.08 -22.89
CA GLY A 110 -14.30 7.12 -23.44
C GLY A 110 -14.75 8.20 -22.44
N ASN A 111 -14.44 8.07 -21.15
CA ASN A 111 -14.70 9.11 -20.15
C ASN A 111 -13.57 10.12 -20.15
N GLN A 112 -13.90 11.40 -20.10
CA GLN A 112 -12.93 12.48 -19.95
C GLN A 112 -13.00 13.06 -18.55
N ILE A 113 -11.87 13.07 -17.85
CA ILE A 113 -11.75 13.53 -16.47
C ILE A 113 -10.60 14.52 -16.40
N THR A 114 -10.87 15.73 -15.92
CA THR A 114 -9.85 16.76 -15.74
C THR A 114 -9.89 17.31 -14.33
N ALA A 115 -8.73 17.68 -13.79
CA ALA A 115 -8.61 18.39 -12.52
C ALA A 115 -7.34 19.24 -12.54
N ASP A 116 -7.38 20.41 -11.91
CA ASP A 116 -6.19 21.28 -11.83
C ASP A 116 -5.16 20.69 -10.85
N PHE A 117 -5.65 20.00 -9.82
CA PHE A 117 -4.81 19.42 -8.78
C PHE A 117 -5.48 18.20 -8.15
N LEU A 118 -4.72 17.13 -7.97
CA LEU A 118 -5.06 15.96 -7.17
C LEU A 118 -3.98 15.77 -6.10
N MET A 119 -4.40 15.39 -4.89
CA MET A 119 -3.50 15.08 -3.80
C MET A 119 -4.16 14.09 -2.84
N ALA A 120 -3.40 13.10 -2.41
CA ALA A 120 -3.76 12.10 -1.42
C ALA A 120 -2.71 12.11 -0.31
N ARG A 121 -3.20 12.03 0.94
CA ARG A 121 -2.36 11.88 2.13
C ARG A 121 -2.88 10.74 2.98
N SER A 122 -1.96 9.89 3.41
CA SER A 122 -2.23 8.82 4.37
C SER A 122 -1.20 8.83 5.49
N ALA A 123 -1.65 8.49 6.70
CA ALA A 123 -0.79 8.29 7.85
C ALA A 123 -1.25 7.08 8.66
N ALA A 124 -0.30 6.31 9.18
CA ALA A 124 -0.56 5.19 10.08
C ALA A 124 0.57 4.97 11.10
N SER A 125 0.21 4.48 12.29
CA SER A 125 1.14 4.32 13.43
C SER A 125 0.90 3.02 14.21
N CYS A 126 1.84 2.63 15.08
CA CYS A 126 1.79 1.37 15.86
C CYS A 126 0.92 1.44 17.14
N GLY A 127 0.46 2.63 17.55
CA GLY A 127 -0.59 2.79 18.55
C GLY A 127 -1.94 2.85 17.84
N PRO A 128 -2.35 1.74 17.22
CA PRO A 128 -2.85 1.70 15.84
C PRO A 128 -3.88 2.80 15.57
N ALA A 129 -3.49 3.74 14.73
CA ALA A 129 -4.32 4.85 14.29
C ALA A 129 -4.01 5.15 12.84
N VAL A 130 -5.06 5.53 12.09
CA VAL A 130 -4.96 5.94 10.70
C VAL A 130 -5.55 7.33 10.51
N THR A 131 -5.06 8.09 9.54
CA THR A 131 -5.65 9.36 9.12
C THR A 131 -5.43 9.55 7.63
N GLY A 132 -6.51 9.83 6.90
CA GLY A 132 -6.51 10.00 5.46
C GLY A 132 -7.21 11.26 5.02
N SER A 133 -6.74 11.87 3.94
CA SER A 133 -7.42 12.99 3.30
C SER A 133 -7.02 13.10 1.83
N SER A 134 -7.89 13.68 1.02
CA SER A 134 -7.55 14.08 -0.34
C SER A 134 -7.99 15.50 -0.65
N GLN A 135 -7.36 16.10 -1.66
CA GLN A 135 -7.72 17.39 -2.23
C GLN A 135 -7.80 17.26 -3.74
N LEU A 136 -8.94 17.66 -4.30
CA LEU A 136 -9.17 17.68 -5.74
C LEU A 136 -9.71 19.06 -6.12
N THR A 137 -8.99 19.77 -6.99
CA THR A 137 -9.34 21.12 -7.41
C THR A 137 -9.92 21.10 -8.82
N ASN A 138 -11.07 21.78 -9.00
CA ASN A 138 -11.74 21.93 -10.30
C ASN A 138 -11.98 20.60 -11.04
N LEU A 139 -12.40 19.57 -10.30
CA LEU A 139 -12.72 18.26 -10.89
C LEU A 139 -13.91 18.38 -11.85
N VAL A 140 -13.69 17.96 -13.09
CA VAL A 140 -14.69 17.87 -14.15
C VAL A 140 -14.69 16.46 -14.71
N ILE A 141 -15.88 15.86 -14.81
CA ILE A 141 -16.09 14.53 -15.40
C ILE A 141 -17.10 14.68 -16.53
N ASN A 142 -16.71 14.30 -17.75
CA ASN A 142 -17.53 14.36 -18.96
C ASN A 142 -18.18 15.74 -19.18
N GLY A 143 -17.43 16.81 -18.90
CA GLY A 143 -17.89 18.20 -19.02
C GLY A 143 -18.74 18.72 -17.86
N GLN A 144 -19.05 17.88 -16.86
CA GLN A 144 -19.78 18.28 -15.66
C GLN A 144 -18.81 18.53 -14.50
N THR A 145 -18.88 19.73 -13.90
CA THR A 145 -18.16 20.02 -12.66
C THR A 145 -18.71 19.18 -11.51
N ILE A 146 -17.81 18.53 -10.77
CA ILE A 146 -18.12 17.72 -9.60
C ILE A 146 -17.78 18.49 -8.34
N THR A 147 -18.74 18.56 -7.40
CA THR A 147 -18.48 19.13 -6.07
C THR A 147 -17.78 18.08 -5.20
N VAL A 148 -16.56 18.37 -4.77
CA VAL A 148 -15.78 17.50 -3.88
C VAL A 148 -16.21 17.79 -2.44
N THR A 149 -16.79 16.80 -1.78
CA THR A 149 -17.37 16.95 -0.43
C THR A 149 -16.34 16.86 0.69
N GLY A 150 -15.18 16.25 0.41
CA GLY A 150 -14.16 15.91 1.41
C GLY A 150 -14.51 14.69 2.27
N ALA A 151 -15.73 14.14 2.16
CA ALA A 151 -16.07 12.88 2.81
C ALA A 151 -15.31 11.73 2.15
N PRO A 152 -14.89 10.69 2.91
CA PRO A 152 -14.31 9.49 2.32
C PRO A 152 -15.28 8.78 1.37
N ASN A 153 -14.73 8.18 0.32
CA ASN A 153 -15.43 7.28 -0.61
C ASN A 153 -16.62 7.94 -1.34
N GLN A 154 -16.48 9.20 -1.77
CA GLN A 154 -17.52 9.87 -2.56
C GLN A 154 -17.59 9.27 -3.98
N THR A 155 -18.72 8.67 -4.34
CA THR A 155 -18.89 8.05 -5.67
C THR A 155 -19.54 9.01 -6.68
N VAL A 156 -19.06 8.94 -7.93
CA VAL A 156 -19.64 9.54 -9.13
C VAL A 156 -19.84 8.45 -10.17
N ALA A 157 -21.06 8.31 -10.68
CA ALA A 157 -21.38 7.34 -11.73
C ALA A 157 -20.81 7.79 -13.08
N LEU A 158 -20.24 6.85 -13.82
CA LEU A 158 -19.84 7.00 -15.22
C LEU A 158 -20.77 6.18 -16.12
N PRO A 159 -20.90 6.50 -17.42
CA PRO A 159 -21.68 5.71 -18.38
C PRO A 159 -21.34 4.21 -18.40
N ASN A 160 -20.09 3.86 -18.12
CA ASN A 160 -19.56 2.49 -18.14
C ASN A 160 -18.65 2.23 -16.94
N GLY A 161 -18.96 2.77 -15.75
CA GLY A 161 -18.09 2.59 -14.59
C GLY A 161 -18.39 3.52 -13.43
N THR A 162 -17.38 3.70 -12.58
CA THR A 162 -17.45 4.54 -11.38
C THR A 162 -16.15 5.31 -11.19
N ALA A 163 -16.27 6.56 -10.75
CA ALA A 163 -15.18 7.30 -10.16
C ALA A 163 -15.44 7.43 -8.65
N ILE A 164 -14.44 7.11 -7.83
CA ILE A 164 -14.47 7.26 -6.38
C ILE A 164 -13.47 8.33 -6.01
N ILE A 165 -13.94 9.36 -5.31
CA ILE A 165 -13.17 10.51 -4.85
C ILE A 165 -12.87 10.32 -3.37
N ASN A 166 -11.64 10.64 -2.96
CA ASN A 166 -11.18 10.45 -1.58
C ASN A 166 -11.43 9.01 -1.12
N GLU A 167 -11.05 8.03 -1.94
CA GLU A 167 -11.20 6.64 -1.56
C GLU A 167 -10.27 6.36 -0.38
N GLN A 168 -10.83 5.85 0.71
CA GLN A 168 -10.07 5.48 1.90
C GLN A 168 -10.44 4.07 2.32
N ILE A 169 -9.43 3.22 2.39
CA ILE A 169 -9.56 1.81 2.79
C ILE A 169 -8.58 1.58 3.94
N SER A 170 -9.12 1.38 5.14
CA SER A 170 -8.32 1.20 6.36
C SER A 170 -8.39 -0.24 6.87
N SER A 171 -7.29 -0.73 7.41
CA SER A 171 -7.19 -1.99 8.16
C SER A 171 -6.46 -1.76 9.47
N ILE A 172 -7.06 -2.14 10.61
CA ILE A 172 -6.42 -2.06 11.93
C ILE A 172 -6.52 -3.43 12.58
N VAL A 173 -5.38 -4.07 12.85
CA VAL A 173 -5.29 -5.41 13.41
C VAL A 173 -4.20 -5.49 14.47
N GLY A 174 -4.56 -5.85 15.69
CA GLY A 174 -3.61 -5.97 16.81
C GLY A 174 -2.91 -4.64 17.11
N THR A 175 -1.62 -4.56 16.80
CA THR A 175 -0.78 -3.35 16.94
C THR A 175 -0.40 -2.72 15.59
N SER A 176 -0.98 -3.24 14.50
CA SER A 176 -0.74 -2.76 13.13
C SER A 176 -1.91 -1.91 12.63
N ALA A 177 -1.58 -0.92 11.81
CA ALA A 177 -2.54 -0.06 11.12
C ALA A 177 -2.08 0.15 9.68
N GLU A 178 -3.02 0.08 8.75
CA GLU A 178 -2.84 0.30 7.32
C GLU A 178 -3.95 1.21 6.81
N LEU A 179 -3.58 2.12 5.91
CA LEU A 179 -4.51 2.98 5.21
C LEU A 179 -4.06 3.16 3.76
N ILE A 180 -4.98 2.87 2.86
CA ILE A 180 -4.89 3.27 1.45
C ILE A 180 -5.71 4.55 1.29
N VAL A 181 -5.13 5.57 0.65
CA VAL A 181 -5.86 6.76 0.21
C VAL A 181 -5.56 7.01 -1.25
N ASN A 182 -6.64 7.05 -2.05
CA ASN A 182 -6.61 7.47 -3.44
C ASN A 182 -7.35 8.80 -3.58
N ALA A 183 -6.73 9.80 -4.21
CA ALA A 183 -7.43 11.05 -4.47
C ALA A 183 -8.61 10.79 -5.41
N LEU A 184 -8.34 10.04 -6.49
CA LEU A 184 -9.31 9.60 -7.48
C LEU A 184 -9.03 8.12 -7.81
N HIS A 185 -10.09 7.32 -7.89
CA HIS A 185 -10.03 5.94 -8.38
C HIS A 185 -11.13 5.74 -9.42
N VAL A 186 -10.76 5.36 -10.63
CA VAL A 186 -11.68 5.21 -11.75
C VAL A 186 -11.62 3.78 -12.27
N THR A 187 -12.76 3.10 -12.18
CA THR A 187 -12.94 1.77 -12.74
C THR A 187 -13.96 1.83 -13.85
N THR A 188 -13.66 1.22 -14.99
CA THR A 188 -14.61 1.09 -16.11
C THR A 188 -14.82 -0.37 -16.47
N THR A 189 -16.02 -0.70 -16.90
CA THR A 189 -16.44 -2.06 -17.26
C THR A 189 -17.14 -2.07 -18.61
N ASP A 190 -17.08 -3.21 -19.28
CA ASP A 190 -17.85 -3.46 -20.49
C ASP A 190 -19.33 -3.60 -20.13
N SER A 191 -20.19 -2.83 -20.80
CA SER A 191 -21.62 -2.77 -20.44
C SER A 191 -22.40 -4.03 -20.78
N ILE A 192 -21.84 -4.96 -21.55
CA ILE A 192 -22.48 -6.22 -21.95
C ILE A 192 -21.95 -7.39 -21.13
N THR A 193 -20.63 -7.50 -21.00
CA THR A 193 -19.94 -8.63 -20.36
C THR A 193 -19.60 -8.37 -18.90
N HIS A 194 -19.74 -7.13 -18.43
CA HIS A 194 -19.34 -6.66 -17.10
C HIS A 194 -17.86 -6.87 -16.77
N GLN A 195 -17.03 -7.20 -17.76
CA GLN A 195 -15.58 -7.32 -17.60
C GLN A 195 -14.96 -5.95 -17.34
N GLN A 196 -13.96 -5.88 -16.46
CA GLN A 196 -13.21 -4.65 -16.22
C GLN A 196 -12.37 -4.28 -17.45
N LEU A 197 -12.56 -3.07 -17.94
CA LEU A 197 -11.84 -2.51 -19.09
C LEU A 197 -10.56 -1.80 -18.65
N ALA A 198 -10.67 -1.00 -17.59
CA ALA A 198 -9.56 -0.27 -17.03
C ALA A 198 -9.79 0.03 -15.55
N ASP A 199 -8.68 0.08 -14.84
CA ASP A 199 -8.55 0.55 -13.47
C ASP A 199 -7.48 1.64 -13.44
N VAL A 200 -7.85 2.82 -12.98
CA VAL A 200 -6.95 3.98 -12.98
C VAL A 200 -7.00 4.64 -11.61
N VAL A 201 -5.85 4.74 -10.97
CA VAL A 201 -5.69 5.37 -9.67
C VAL A 201 -4.67 6.49 -9.82
N PRO A 202 -5.09 7.70 -10.26
CA PRO A 202 -4.27 8.88 -10.17
C PRO A 202 -4.15 9.23 -8.68
N ASP A 203 -2.92 9.23 -8.19
CA ASP A 203 -2.56 9.61 -6.85
C ASP A 203 -2.94 8.57 -5.78
N ASN A 204 -2.15 7.48 -5.72
CA ASN A 204 -2.30 6.33 -4.83
C ASN A 204 -1.26 6.33 -3.72
N SER A 205 -1.69 6.44 -2.47
CA SER A 205 -0.86 6.10 -1.32
C SER A 205 -1.37 4.79 -0.71
N SER A 206 -0.55 3.75 -0.74
CA SER A 206 -0.88 2.45 -0.17
C SER A 206 0.04 2.14 0.99
N MET A 207 -0.43 1.34 1.93
CA MET A 207 0.47 0.64 2.84
C MET A 207 0.66 -0.82 2.37
N GLY A 208 1.68 -1.48 2.90
CA GLY A 208 2.07 -2.83 2.48
C GLY A 208 3.58 -3.03 2.51
N HIS A 209 4.03 -4.11 3.15
CA HIS A 209 5.42 -4.53 3.16
C HIS A 209 5.52 -6.03 3.41
N LEU A 210 6.41 -6.70 2.70
CA LEU A 210 6.71 -8.11 2.81
C LEU A 210 8.18 -8.25 3.18
N VAL A 211 8.43 -8.86 4.34
CA VAL A 211 9.70 -9.49 4.64
C VAL A 211 9.48 -10.99 4.61
N TYR A 212 10.12 -11.67 3.68
CA TYR A 212 10.17 -13.13 3.63
C TYR A 212 11.56 -13.59 4.01
N ILE A 213 11.66 -14.50 4.97
CA ILE A 213 12.93 -15.10 5.40
C ILE A 213 12.76 -16.61 5.34
N ASP A 214 13.59 -17.26 4.55
CA ASP A 214 13.76 -18.71 4.59
C ASP A 214 15.12 -19.04 5.22
N HIS A 215 15.08 -19.50 6.46
CA HIS A 215 16.28 -19.87 7.22
C HIS A 215 16.97 -21.13 6.68
N ALA A 216 16.25 -22.04 6.04
CA ALA A 216 16.84 -23.28 5.51
C ALA A 216 17.70 -23.00 4.26
N PHE A 217 17.32 -21.98 3.49
CA PHE A 217 18.00 -21.59 2.25
C PHE A 217 18.77 -20.27 2.37
N ASP A 218 18.84 -19.68 3.57
CA ASP A 218 19.46 -18.38 3.84
C ASP A 218 18.97 -17.29 2.87
N VAL A 219 17.65 -17.25 2.66
CA VAL A 219 16.98 -16.28 1.80
C VAL A 219 16.36 -15.18 2.65
N THR A 220 16.53 -13.94 2.23
CA THR A 220 15.75 -12.80 2.71
C THR A 220 15.25 -12.01 1.51
N VAL A 221 13.96 -11.78 1.44
CA VAL A 221 13.33 -10.86 0.48
C VAL A 221 12.67 -9.75 1.28
N GLN A 222 13.02 -8.51 0.96
CA GLN A 222 12.37 -7.33 1.54
C GLN A 222 11.76 -6.51 0.41
N SER A 223 10.46 -6.30 0.47
CA SER A 223 9.75 -5.56 -0.56
C SER A 223 10.08 -4.07 -0.53
N THR A 224 10.33 -3.52 -1.70
CA THR A 224 10.34 -2.10 -2.05
C THR A 224 9.12 -1.72 -2.90
N SER A 225 8.18 -2.61 -3.13
CA SER A 225 6.82 -2.26 -3.54
C SER A 225 5.96 -3.49 -3.37
N ILE A 226 4.67 -3.29 -3.11
CA ILE A 226 3.66 -4.34 -3.21
C ILE A 226 2.54 -3.81 -4.10
N THR A 227 2.10 -4.68 -5.00
CA THR A 227 0.98 -4.51 -5.91
C THR A 227 0.02 -5.65 -5.64
N PHE A 228 -1.17 -5.32 -5.14
CA PHE A 228 -2.26 -6.28 -5.01
C PHE A 228 -3.07 -6.29 -6.30
N ASN A 229 -3.28 -7.46 -6.88
CA ASN A 229 -3.97 -7.59 -8.18
C ASN A 229 -5.49 -7.81 -8.04
N GLY A 230 -6.08 -7.50 -6.87
CA GLY A 230 -7.49 -7.80 -6.58
C GLY A 230 -7.82 -9.29 -6.48
N THR A 231 -6.78 -10.14 -6.42
CA THR A 231 -6.88 -11.60 -6.25
C THR A 231 -6.01 -12.04 -5.06
N CYS A 232 -5.95 -13.34 -4.80
CA CYS A 232 -5.08 -13.94 -3.78
C CYS A 232 -3.59 -13.91 -4.14
N THR A 233 -3.22 -13.13 -5.15
CA THR A 233 -1.86 -12.97 -5.62
C THR A 233 -1.50 -11.50 -5.57
N PHE A 234 -0.38 -11.21 -4.92
CA PHE A 234 0.24 -9.89 -4.95
C PHE A 234 1.68 -10.02 -5.44
N SER A 235 2.13 -9.03 -6.19
CA SER A 235 3.49 -8.98 -6.71
C SER A 235 4.19 -7.74 -6.20
N GLY A 236 5.50 -7.69 -6.37
CA GLY A 236 6.26 -6.56 -5.90
C GLY A 236 7.68 -6.57 -6.41
N THR A 237 8.36 -5.46 -6.13
CA THR A 237 9.81 -5.35 -6.27
C THR A 237 10.44 -5.34 -4.89
N GLY A 238 11.71 -5.70 -4.79
CA GLY A 238 12.40 -5.73 -3.51
C GLY A 238 13.91 -5.87 -3.63
N THR A 239 14.54 -6.03 -2.48
CA THR A 239 15.91 -6.52 -2.39
C THR A 239 15.86 -7.97 -1.94
N GLY A 240 16.46 -8.85 -2.73
CA GLY A 240 16.62 -10.26 -2.41
C GLY A 240 18.06 -10.54 -2.02
N THR A 241 18.26 -11.31 -0.96
CA THR A 241 19.55 -11.79 -0.51
C THR A 241 19.52 -13.30 -0.38
N ILE A 242 20.47 -14.01 -1.00
CA ILE A 242 20.65 -15.46 -0.89
C ILE A 242 22.12 -15.79 -0.74
N GLY A 243 22.50 -16.48 0.33
CA GLY A 243 23.89 -16.90 0.57
C GLY A 243 24.88 -15.73 0.53
N GLY A 244 24.48 -14.57 1.05
CA GLY A 244 25.28 -13.33 1.06
C GLY A 244 25.32 -12.52 -0.24
N VAL A 245 24.70 -12.98 -1.33
CA VAL A 245 24.53 -12.18 -2.56
C VAL A 245 23.24 -11.37 -2.45
N SER A 246 23.31 -10.05 -2.62
CA SER A 246 22.18 -9.14 -2.51
C SER A 246 21.97 -8.32 -3.78
N GLY A 247 20.71 -8.08 -4.16
CA GLY A 247 20.39 -7.20 -5.28
C GLY A 247 18.88 -7.07 -5.55
N PRO A 248 18.51 -6.26 -6.56
CA PRO A 248 17.11 -6.01 -6.88
C PRO A 248 16.42 -7.27 -7.40
N VAL A 249 15.20 -7.51 -6.93
CA VAL A 249 14.35 -8.64 -7.32
C VAL A 249 12.93 -8.19 -7.64
N ASN A 250 12.23 -8.98 -8.44
CA ASN A 250 10.79 -9.01 -8.51
C ASN A 250 10.30 -10.25 -7.76
N PHE A 251 9.17 -10.16 -7.10
CA PHE A 251 8.52 -11.30 -6.48
C PHE A 251 7.03 -11.35 -6.78
N THR A 252 6.48 -12.56 -6.72
CA THR A 252 5.05 -12.83 -6.74
C THR A 252 4.75 -13.72 -5.54
N VAL A 253 3.75 -13.34 -4.75
CA VAL A 253 3.23 -14.13 -3.64
C VAL A 253 1.81 -14.56 -3.98
N SER A 254 1.52 -15.84 -3.74
CA SER A 254 0.18 -16.39 -3.74
C SER A 254 -0.18 -16.82 -2.31
N VAL A 255 -1.37 -16.45 -1.86
CA VAL A 255 -1.92 -16.84 -0.56
C VAL A 255 -3.26 -17.54 -0.73
N THR A 256 -3.66 -18.35 0.25
CA THR A 256 -5.03 -18.87 0.38
C THR A 256 -5.40 -18.90 1.85
N ASP A 257 -6.56 -18.36 2.18
CA ASP A 257 -7.12 -18.29 3.53
C ASP A 257 -8.21 -19.35 3.63
N ASN A 258 -7.90 -20.50 4.24
CA ASN A 258 -8.84 -21.62 4.35
C ASN A 258 -9.65 -21.57 5.66
N GLY A 259 -9.81 -20.38 6.24
CA GLY A 259 -10.60 -20.12 7.44
C GLY A 259 -9.86 -20.44 8.74
N GLU A 260 -10.43 -19.96 9.85
CA GLU A 260 -9.76 -20.03 11.15
C GLU A 260 -9.98 -21.35 11.92
N PRO A 261 -8.96 -21.83 12.66
CA PRO A 261 -7.61 -21.26 12.76
C PRO A 261 -6.79 -21.53 11.50
N GLY A 262 -6.05 -20.54 11.01
CA GLY A 262 -5.30 -20.49 9.73
C GLY A 262 -4.19 -21.53 9.51
N THR A 263 -4.27 -22.64 10.24
CA THR A 263 -3.50 -23.87 10.05
C THR A 263 -3.73 -24.54 8.69
N ALA A 264 -4.81 -24.18 7.98
CA ALA A 264 -5.08 -24.64 6.62
C ALA A 264 -4.64 -23.62 5.55
N ASP A 265 -4.14 -22.46 5.95
CA ASP A 265 -3.76 -21.40 5.00
C ASP A 265 -2.51 -21.80 4.24
N THR A 266 -2.38 -21.27 3.03
CA THR A 266 -1.21 -21.53 2.19
C THR A 266 -0.52 -20.24 1.77
N PHE A 267 0.80 -20.33 1.66
CA PHE A 267 1.67 -19.26 1.19
C PHE A 267 2.67 -19.82 0.17
N GLU A 268 2.90 -19.07 -0.90
CA GLU A 268 3.90 -19.37 -1.93
C GLU A 268 4.57 -18.06 -2.38
N ILE A 269 5.89 -18.05 -2.50
CA ILE A 269 6.65 -16.92 -3.05
C ILE A 269 7.57 -17.37 -4.18
N HIS A 270 7.49 -16.66 -5.30
CA HIS A 270 8.37 -16.76 -6.45
C HIS A 270 9.21 -15.49 -6.57
N VAL A 271 10.53 -15.62 -6.67
CA VAL A 271 11.49 -14.51 -6.70
C VAL A 271 12.37 -14.63 -7.94
N THR A 272 12.51 -13.54 -8.67
CA THR A 272 13.34 -13.43 -9.89
C THR A 272 14.19 -12.16 -9.86
N GLY A 273 15.28 -12.12 -10.63
CA GLY A 273 16.17 -10.96 -10.71
C GLY A 273 17.59 -11.29 -10.26
N ALA A 274 18.16 -10.46 -9.38
CA ALA A 274 19.53 -10.61 -8.89
C ALA A 274 19.75 -11.93 -8.12
N VAL A 275 18.69 -12.44 -7.50
CA VAL A 275 18.62 -13.79 -6.93
C VAL A 275 17.35 -14.48 -7.43
N GLN A 276 17.40 -15.81 -7.50
CA GLN A 276 16.29 -16.65 -7.94
C GLN A 276 15.93 -17.60 -6.80
N TYR A 277 14.66 -17.60 -6.42
CA TYR A 277 14.17 -18.45 -5.34
C TYR A 277 12.69 -18.76 -5.53
N ASN A 278 12.30 -19.97 -5.16
CA ASN A 278 10.91 -20.39 -5.11
C ASN A 278 10.71 -21.19 -3.83
N SER A 279 9.71 -20.83 -3.01
CA SER A 279 9.48 -21.48 -1.73
C SER A 279 9.09 -22.96 -1.84
N SER A 280 8.63 -23.42 -3.00
CA SER A 280 8.56 -24.82 -3.47
C SER A 280 7.75 -24.90 -4.78
N PHE A 281 7.68 -26.06 -5.45
CA PHE A 281 6.80 -26.29 -6.62
C PHE A 281 5.31 -26.35 -6.24
N GLY A 282 4.79 -25.37 -5.50
CA GLY A 282 3.38 -25.26 -5.11
C GLY A 282 3.15 -24.63 -3.72
N PRO A 283 1.88 -24.33 -3.38
CA PRO A 283 1.49 -23.71 -2.12
C PRO A 283 1.87 -24.56 -0.90
N VAL A 284 2.47 -23.94 0.11
CA VAL A 284 2.89 -24.59 1.35
C VAL A 284 1.93 -24.22 2.47
N LEU A 285 1.47 -25.22 3.23
CA LEU A 285 0.68 -25.01 4.45
C LEU A 285 1.48 -24.21 5.48
N LEU A 286 0.85 -23.22 6.09
CA LEU A 286 1.44 -22.51 7.21
C LEU A 286 1.67 -23.48 8.37
N SER A 287 2.95 -23.72 8.69
CA SER A 287 3.33 -24.49 9.88
C SER A 287 3.03 -23.73 11.19
N GLY A 288 2.60 -22.47 11.08
CA GLY A 288 2.13 -21.57 12.12
C GLY A 288 1.82 -20.18 11.54
N GLY A 289 1.03 -19.37 12.25
CA GLY A 289 0.53 -18.09 11.74
C GLY A 289 -0.90 -18.19 11.23
N ASN A 290 -1.35 -17.14 10.54
CA ASN A 290 -2.71 -17.01 10.02
C ASN A 290 -2.68 -15.99 8.87
N ILE A 291 -3.29 -16.34 7.74
CA ILE A 291 -3.63 -15.42 6.65
C ILE A 291 -5.09 -15.05 6.83
N GLN A 292 -5.42 -13.76 6.72
CA GLN A 292 -6.81 -13.30 6.67
C GLN A 292 -7.00 -12.52 5.38
N ALA A 293 -7.76 -13.10 4.45
CA ALA A 293 -8.12 -12.47 3.20
C ALA A 293 -9.52 -11.85 3.34
N HIS A 294 -9.58 -10.53 3.45
CA HIS A 294 -10.86 -9.82 3.56
C HIS A 294 -11.38 -9.43 2.17
N ASN A 295 -12.65 -9.75 1.91
CA ASN A 295 -13.38 -9.40 0.67
C ASN A 295 -12.73 -9.94 -0.62
N LEU A 296 -11.97 -11.04 -0.54
CA LEU A 296 -11.41 -11.76 -1.68
C LEU A 296 -11.96 -13.20 -1.71
N PRO A 297 -12.13 -13.82 -2.89
CA PRO A 297 -12.64 -15.18 -3.03
C PRO A 297 -11.61 -16.27 -2.66
N CYS A 298 -10.68 -15.97 -1.75
CA CYS A 298 -9.54 -16.84 -1.37
C CYS A 298 -9.88 -17.85 -0.27
N GLN A 299 -11.15 -18.25 -0.18
CA GLN A 299 -11.72 -19.19 0.80
C GLN A 299 -12.01 -20.57 0.20
#